data_AF-A0A8K0TL12-F1
#
_entry.id   AF-A0A8K0TL12-F1
#
_cell.length_a   1.000
_cell.length_b   1.000
_cell.length_c   1.000
_cell.angle_alpha   90.00
_cell.angle_beta   90.00
_cell.angle_gamma   90.00
#
_symmetry.space_group_name_H-M   'P 1'
#
loop_
_entity.id
_entity.type
_entity.pdbx_description
1 polymer ?
#
loop_
_entity_poly.entity_id
_entity_poly.type
_entity_poly.pdbx_seq_one_letter_code
_entity_poly.pdbx_strand_id
1 'polypeptide(L)'
;MSPRAIGLIMRSIKTEYKLPITYPDRVTVLHRLTKRPDATSDALYFDVMILSDAHRRLAARCTEDIVVYDYRKAKRAPLLPFMVDRLQETFDLQEENRARCRDEVRGMFDAVERLEGEA
;
A
#
# COMPACT_ATOMS: atom_id res chain seq x y z
N MET A 1 27.82 -8.00 11.89
CA MET A 1 27.90 -7.91 10.41
C MET A 1 26.59 -7.32 9.91
N SER A 2 26.59 -6.14 9.26
CA SER A 2 25.40 -5.71 8.52
C SER A 2 25.41 -6.40 7.15
N PRO A 3 24.26 -6.85 6.60
CA PRO A 3 24.23 -7.45 5.27
C PRO A 3 24.44 -6.33 4.22
N ARG A 4 25.70 -6.07 3.86
CA ARG A 4 26.11 -5.00 2.92
C ARG A 4 25.94 -5.39 1.44
N ALA A 5 25.11 -6.37 1.10
CA ALA A 5 25.05 -6.91 -0.26
C ALA A 5 23.75 -6.56 -0.97
N ILE A 6 22.62 -7.08 -0.50
CA ILE A 6 21.32 -6.92 -1.13
C ILE A 6 20.43 -6.10 -0.20
N GLY A 7 19.86 -5.01 -0.71
CA GLY A 7 18.98 -4.12 0.04
C GLY A 7 17.90 -3.49 -0.83
N LEU A 8 16.94 -2.85 -0.18
CA LEU A 8 15.89 -2.09 -0.85
C LEU A 8 16.35 -0.65 -1.08
N ILE A 9 16.11 -0.12 -2.28
CA ILE A 9 16.36 1.27 -2.64
C ILE A 9 15.08 1.89 -3.22
N MET A 10 14.72 3.07 -2.72
CA MET A 10 13.62 3.86 -3.29
C MET A 10 14.04 4.34 -4.69
N ARG A 11 13.39 3.81 -5.74
CA ARG A 11 13.61 4.23 -7.14
C ARG A 11 12.84 5.51 -7.44
N SER A 12 11.59 5.59 -7.00
CA SER A 12 10.79 6.80 -7.13
C SER A 12 9.68 6.85 -6.09
N ILE A 13 9.33 8.06 -5.70
CA ILE A 13 8.16 8.35 -4.88
C ILE A 13 7.47 9.57 -5.47
N LYS A 14 6.14 9.47 -5.62
CA LYS A 14 5.29 10.60 -5.96
C LYS A 14 4.29 10.79 -4.84
N THR A 15 4.17 12.02 -4.35
CA THR A 15 3.23 12.36 -3.27
C THR A 15 2.30 13.48 -3.72
N GLU A 16 1.01 13.28 -3.51
CA GLU A 16 -0.05 14.26 -3.75
C GLU A 16 -0.63 14.69 -2.39
N TYR A 17 -0.26 15.89 -1.94
CA TYR A 17 -0.79 16.47 -0.72
C TYR A 17 -2.20 17.05 -0.97
N LYS A 18 -3.17 16.62 -0.17
CA LYS A 18 -4.58 17.03 -0.26
C LYS A 18 -4.93 18.15 0.73
N LEU A 19 -4.29 18.15 1.90
CA LEU A 19 -4.49 19.17 2.95
C LEU A 19 -3.25 19.26 3.84
N PRO A 20 -3.00 20.42 4.49
CA PRO A 20 -1.92 20.58 5.45
C PRO A 20 -2.27 19.89 6.78
N ILE A 21 -1.32 19.13 7.34
CA ILE A 21 -1.42 18.56 8.68
C ILE A 21 -0.62 19.45 9.64
N THR A 22 -1.22 19.85 10.76
CA THR A 22 -0.55 20.63 11.81
C THR A 22 -0.47 19.85 13.11
N TYR A 23 0.63 20.01 13.83
CA TYR A 23 0.80 19.40 15.14
C TYR A 23 -0.14 20.04 16.19
N PRO A 24 -0.69 19.26 17.14
CA PRO A 24 -0.67 17.80 17.20
C PRO A 24 -1.77 17.17 16.34
N ASP A 25 -1.39 16.19 15.52
CA ASP A 25 -2.32 15.31 14.81
C ASP A 25 -1.76 13.88 14.83
N ARG A 26 -2.67 12.89 14.86
CA ARG A 26 -2.33 11.49 14.70
C ARG A 26 -2.61 11.10 13.26
N VAL A 27 -1.63 10.50 12.62
CA VAL A 27 -1.76 10.05 11.23
C VAL A 27 -1.73 8.53 11.15
N THR A 28 -2.59 7.97 10.30
CA THR A 28 -2.59 6.55 9.94
C THR A 28 -2.07 6.41 8.51
N VAL A 29 -1.00 5.64 8.34
CA VAL A 29 -0.39 5.40 7.02
C VAL A 29 -0.70 3.96 6.61
N LEU A 30 -1.35 3.81 5.47
CA LEU A 30 -1.78 2.52 4.92
C LEU A 30 -1.03 2.27 3.61
N HIS A 31 -0.31 1.16 3.55
CA HIS A 31 0.36 0.70 2.33
C HIS A 31 -0.41 -0.48 1.75
N ARG A 32 -0.52 -0.52 0.42
CA ARG A 32 -0.99 -1.71 -0.30
C ARG A 32 -0.06 -2.05 -1.45
N LEU A 33 0.17 -3.34 -1.67
CA LEU A 33 0.82 -3.82 -2.89
C LEU A 33 -0.13 -3.60 -4.08
N THR A 34 0.40 -3.01 -5.15
CA THR A 34 -0.38 -2.76 -6.38
C THR A 34 -0.28 -3.91 -7.38
N LYS A 35 0.76 -4.73 -7.27
CA LYS A 35 1.03 -5.90 -8.11
C LYS A 35 1.44 -7.07 -7.23
N ARG A 36 0.98 -8.27 -7.56
CA ARG A 36 1.40 -9.52 -6.92
C ARG A 36 2.84 -9.83 -7.36
N PRO A 37 3.83 -9.90 -6.45
CA PRO A 37 5.20 -10.21 -6.84
C PRO A 37 5.35 -11.69 -7.22
N ASP A 38 6.35 -11.99 -8.02
CA ASP A 38 6.77 -13.33 -8.42
C ASP A 38 8.29 -13.52 -8.25
N ALA A 39 8.79 -14.70 -8.58
CA ALA A 39 10.21 -15.03 -8.45
C ALA A 39 11.14 -14.19 -9.36
N THR A 40 10.60 -13.54 -10.38
CA THR A 40 11.35 -12.68 -11.32
C THR A 40 11.31 -11.21 -10.93
N SER A 41 10.42 -10.85 -10.00
CA SER A 41 10.20 -9.48 -9.57
C SER A 41 11.44 -8.93 -8.86
N ASP A 42 11.92 -7.78 -9.33
CA ASP A 42 13.07 -7.05 -8.77
C ASP A 42 12.64 -5.74 -8.08
N ALA A 43 11.33 -5.46 -8.06
CA ALA A 43 10.75 -4.24 -7.52
C ALA A 43 9.40 -4.47 -6.85
N LEU A 44 9.07 -3.61 -5.91
CA LEU A 44 7.82 -3.54 -5.17
C LEU A 44 7.14 -2.21 -5.47
N TYR A 45 5.84 -2.26 -5.73
CA TYR A 45 5.04 -1.11 -6.11
C TYR A 45 3.93 -0.92 -5.10
N PHE A 46 3.96 0.20 -4.37
CA PHE A 46 2.99 0.50 -3.34
C PHE A 46 2.11 1.70 -3.70
N ASP A 47 0.83 1.56 -3.38
CA ASP A 47 -0.07 2.68 -3.22
C ASP A 47 -0.19 2.96 -1.72
N VAL A 48 -0.06 4.22 -1.34
CA VAL A 48 -0.07 4.63 0.07
C VAL A 48 -1.13 5.69 0.30
N MET A 49 -1.88 5.52 1.37
CA MET A 49 -2.85 6.50 1.88
C MET A 49 -2.40 7.00 3.25
N ILE A 50 -2.35 8.32 3.40
CA ILE A 50 -2.07 8.97 4.68
C ILE A 50 -3.36 9.63 5.14
N LEU A 51 -3.93 9.14 6.23
CA LEU A 51 -5.16 9.63 6.86
C LEU A 51 -4.79 10.50 8.05
N SER A 52 -5.44 11.66 8.15
CA SER A 52 -5.40 12.50 9.37
C SER A 52 -6.59 12.15 10.24
N ASP A 53 -6.33 11.85 11.51
CA ASP A 53 -7.38 11.57 12.49
C ASP A 53 -8.11 12.87 12.87
N ALA A 54 -7.39 13.98 13.05
CA ALA A 54 -8.00 15.28 13.37
C ALA A 54 -8.98 15.75 12.28
N HIS A 55 -8.61 15.58 11.01
CA HIS A 55 -9.45 15.95 9.88
C HIS A 55 -10.42 14.85 9.43
N ARG A 56 -10.26 13.61 9.94
CA ARG A 56 -11.03 12.41 9.57
C ARG A 56 -11.10 12.17 8.06
N ARG A 57 -10.00 12.45 7.34
CA ARG A 57 -9.93 12.29 5.88
C ARG A 57 -8.49 12.11 5.39
N LEU A 58 -8.38 11.74 4.11
CA LEU A 58 -7.10 11.60 3.42
C LEU A 58 -6.35 12.93 3.37
N ALA A 59 -5.15 12.94 3.94
CA ALA A 59 -4.25 14.08 3.93
C ALA A 59 -3.26 14.05 2.76
N ALA A 60 -2.80 12.85 2.37
CA ALA A 60 -1.95 12.68 1.20
C ALA A 60 -2.11 11.28 0.59
N ARG A 61 -1.76 11.17 -0.69
CA ARG A 61 -1.60 9.90 -1.40
C ARG A 61 -0.17 9.78 -1.91
N CYS A 62 0.45 8.62 -1.75
CA CYS A 62 1.76 8.34 -2.35
C CYS A 62 1.68 7.14 -3.28
N THR A 63 2.54 7.15 -4.30
CA THR A 63 2.88 5.97 -5.09
C THR A 63 4.38 5.77 -4.97
N GLU A 64 4.79 4.58 -4.53
CA GLU A 64 6.18 4.24 -4.25
C GLU A 64 6.65 3.09 -5.12
N ASP A 65 7.91 3.17 -5.50
CA ASP A 65 8.58 2.20 -6.34
C ASP A 65 9.94 1.86 -5.71
N ILE A 66 10.03 0.65 -5.16
CA ILE A 66 11.17 0.21 -4.36
C ILE A 66 11.83 -0.96 -5.07
N VAL A 67 13.13 -0.85 -5.34
CA VAL A 67 13.90 -1.86 -6.08
C VAL A 67 14.79 -2.64 -5.13
N VAL A 68 14.94 -3.94 -5.38
CA VAL A 68 15.95 -4.77 -4.74
C VAL A 68 17.27 -4.60 -5.49
N TYR A 69 18.30 -4.13 -4.79
CA TYR A 69 19.57 -3.76 -5.38
C TYR A 69 20.73 -4.52 -4.72
N ASP A 70 21.56 -5.16 -5.55
CA ASP A 70 22.83 -5.75 -5.12
C ASP A 70 23.92 -4.68 -5.22
N TYR A 71 24.27 -4.09 -4.08
CA TYR A 71 25.27 -3.04 -3.94
C TYR A 71 26.70 -3.51 -4.22
N ARG A 72 26.97 -4.82 -4.18
CA ARG A 72 28.31 -5.35 -4.54
C ARG A 72 28.47 -5.48 -6.04
N LYS A 73 27.39 -5.88 -6.73
CA LYS A 73 27.38 -6.04 -8.19
C LYS A 73 26.89 -4.79 -8.92
N ALA A 74 26.51 -3.74 -8.19
CA ALA A 74 25.95 -2.49 -8.70
C ALA A 74 24.81 -2.72 -9.73
N LYS A 75 23.90 -3.65 -9.42
CA LYS A 75 22.78 -3.99 -10.30
C LYS A 75 21.54 -4.42 -9.54
N ARG A 76 20.41 -4.41 -10.21
CA ARG A 76 19.16 -4.97 -9.67
C ARG A 76 19.30 -6.46 -9.40
N ALA A 77 18.62 -6.92 -8.36
CA ALA A 77 18.53 -8.32 -8.00
C ALA A 77 17.05 -8.71 -7.84
N PRO A 78 16.69 -9.99 -8.07
CA PRO A 78 15.34 -10.45 -7.77
C PRO A 78 15.07 -10.41 -6.27
N LEU A 79 13.79 -10.37 -5.89
CA LEU A 79 13.34 -10.60 -4.53
C LEU A 79 13.86 -11.95 -4.01
N LEU A 80 14.15 -12.00 -2.71
CA LEU A 80 14.51 -13.26 -2.06
C LEU A 80 13.26 -14.15 -1.98
N PRO A 81 13.40 -15.49 -2.08
CA PRO A 81 12.24 -16.41 -2.11
C PRO A 81 11.25 -16.18 -0.97
N PHE A 82 11.74 -16.03 0.27
CA PHE A 82 10.86 -15.78 1.43
C PHE A 82 10.08 -14.45 1.33
N MET A 83 10.63 -13.44 0.64
CA MET A 83 9.95 -12.17 0.41
C MET A 83 8.81 -12.37 -0.58
N VAL A 84 9.04 -13.13 -1.66
CA VAL A 84 8.00 -13.47 -2.63
C VAL A 84 6.86 -14.20 -1.93
N ASP A 85 7.16 -15.25 -1.15
CA ASP A 85 6.15 -16.04 -0.44
C ASP A 85 5.28 -15.16 0.48
N ARG A 86 5.91 -14.33 1.32
CA ARG A 86 5.20 -13.46 2.28
C ARG A 86 4.42 -12.34 1.61
N LEU A 87 4.96 -11.74 0.54
CA LEU A 87 4.28 -10.65 -0.16
C LEU A 87 3.15 -11.17 -1.05
N GLN A 88 3.26 -12.39 -1.58
CA GLN A 88 2.16 -13.06 -2.27
C GLN A 88 1.01 -13.34 -1.29
N GLU A 89 1.31 -13.95 -0.14
CA GLU A 89 0.32 -14.17 0.93
C GLU A 89 -0.35 -12.85 1.35
N THR A 90 0.44 -11.79 1.54
CA THR A 90 -0.09 -10.46 1.87
C THR A 90 -1.00 -9.92 0.76
N PHE A 91 -0.58 -10.06 -0.51
CA PHE A 91 -1.36 -9.60 -1.65
C PHE A 91 -2.70 -10.34 -1.76
N ASP A 92 -2.68 -11.65 -1.57
CA ASP A 92 -3.88 -12.48 -1.64
C ASP A 92 -4.87 -12.08 -0.53
N LEU A 93 -4.38 -11.87 0.71
CA LEU A 93 -5.18 -11.32 1.81
C LEU A 93 -5.74 -9.92 1.51
N GLN A 94 -5.00 -9.06 0.82
CA GLN A 94 -5.51 -7.74 0.41
C GLN A 94 -6.69 -7.87 -0.56
N GLU A 95 -6.60 -8.76 -1.54
CA GLU A 95 -7.67 -8.94 -2.54
C GLU A 95 -8.91 -9.58 -1.93
N GLU A 96 -8.75 -10.55 -1.02
CA GLU A 96 -9.86 -11.11 -0.23
C GLU A 96 -10.55 -10.02 0.61
N ASN A 97 -9.78 -9.23 1.37
CA ASN A 97 -10.33 -8.14 2.16
C ASN A 97 -10.98 -7.06 1.28
N ARG A 98 -10.42 -6.76 0.11
CA ARG A 98 -10.99 -5.81 -0.84
C ARG A 98 -12.33 -6.28 -1.39
N ALA A 99 -12.47 -7.58 -1.68
CA ALA A 99 -13.75 -8.15 -2.09
C ALA A 99 -14.77 -8.03 -0.96
N ARG A 100 -14.42 -8.50 0.25
CA ARG A 100 -15.31 -8.42 1.42
C ARG A 100 -15.76 -6.99 1.72
N CYS A 101 -14.82 -6.05 1.82
CA CYS A 101 -15.15 -4.65 2.11
C CYS A 101 -15.99 -4.00 1.00
N ARG A 102 -15.82 -4.41 -0.27
CA ARG A 102 -16.65 -3.91 -1.36
C ARG A 102 -18.10 -4.35 -1.20
N ASP A 103 -18.31 -5.61 -0.82
CA ASP A 103 -19.65 -6.16 -0.62
C ASP A 103 -20.33 -5.52 0.60
N GLU A 104 -19.59 -5.31 1.70
CA GLU A 104 -20.07 -4.59 2.89
C GLU A 104 -20.50 -3.16 2.56
N VAL A 105 -19.67 -2.41 1.83
CA VAL A 105 -19.96 -1.04 1.40
C VAL A 105 -21.20 -1.00 0.51
N ARG A 106 -21.33 -1.95 -0.42
CA ARG A 106 -22.52 -2.06 -1.29
C ARG A 106 -23.78 -2.31 -0.46
N GLY A 107 -23.75 -3.26 0.47
CA GLY A 107 -24.89 -3.54 1.34
C GLY A 107 -25.29 -2.34 2.19
N MET A 108 -24.33 -1.50 2.60
CA MET A 108 -24.61 -0.25 3.30
C MET A 108 -25.32 0.76 2.40
N PHE A 109 -24.91 0.92 1.14
CA PHE A 109 -25.62 1.78 0.18
C PHE A 109 -27.05 1.28 -0.09
N ASP A 110 -27.23 -0.02 -0.34
CA ASP A 110 -28.55 -0.62 -0.56
C ASP A 110 -29.48 -0.47 0.66
N ALA A 111 -28.93 -0.39 1.87
CA ALA A 111 -29.69 -0.12 3.09
C ALA A 111 -30.13 1.35 3.18
N VAL A 112 -29.26 2.29 2.81
CA VAL A 112 -29.59 3.73 2.77
C VAL A 112 -30.69 4.00 1.74
N GLU A 113 -30.58 3.45 0.53
CA GLU A 113 -31.58 3.63 -0.54
C GLU A 113 -32.99 3.15 -0.12
N ARG A 114 -33.07 2.03 0.60
CA ARG A 114 -34.36 1.54 1.14
C ARG A 114 -34.96 2.48 2.17
N LEU A 115 -34.14 3.00 3.09
CA LEU A 115 -34.60 3.94 4.11
C LEU A 115 -35.05 5.28 3.51
N GLU A 116 -34.36 5.77 2.48
CA GLU A 116 -34.72 7.00 1.78
C GLU A 116 -35.97 6.83 0.89
N GLY A 117 -36.21 5.64 0.33
CA GLY A 117 -37.40 5.35 -0.47
C GLY A 117 -38.68 5.06 0.33
N GLU A 118 -38.56 4.79 1.64
CA GLU A 118 -39.69 4.60 2.57
C GLU A 118 -40.15 5.92 3.24
N ALA A 119 -39.45 7.04 3.00
CA ALA A 119 -39.76 8.38 3.53
C ALA A 119 -40.49 9.27 2.53
#